data_AF-A0A5P8YSK7-F1
#
_entry.id   AF-A0A5P8YSK7-F1
#
_cell.length_a   1.000
_cell.length_b   1.000
_cell.length_c   1.000
_cell.angle_alpha   90.00
_cell.angle_beta   90.00
_cell.angle_gamma   90.00
#
_symmetry.space_group_name_H-M   'P 1'
#
loop_
_entity.id
_entity.type
_entity.pdbx_description
1 polymer ?
#
loop_
_entity_poly.entity_id
_entity_poly.type
_entity_poly.pdbx_seq_one_letter_code
_entity_poly.pdbx_strand_id
1 'polypeptide(L)'
;MADRSLRGMRLGSQSLQSEEGVELSDRKRAVYQTDSGETFDIVFSADADVPQTWSEPRSGREGRLLGDDGIPVEVAEEDVKAPRTHWDMLLERRSREELEELLEERLQVLRARRGA
;
A
#
# COMPACT_ATOMS: atom_id res chain seq x y z
N MET A 1 40.97 7.11 -30.90
CA MET A 1 40.39 6.20 -29.90
C MET A 1 40.42 6.93 -28.57
N ALA A 2 39.29 7.07 -27.89
CA ALA A 2 39.22 7.87 -26.66
C ALA A 2 39.89 7.11 -25.50
N ASP A 3 41.15 7.44 -25.24
CA ASP A 3 41.94 6.95 -24.11
C ASP A 3 41.55 7.72 -22.83
N ARG A 4 40.30 7.58 -22.39
CA ARG A 4 39.85 8.12 -21.10
C ARG A 4 39.27 7.00 -20.24
N SER A 5 39.96 6.75 -19.13
CA SER A 5 39.54 5.83 -18.07
C SER A 5 38.11 6.11 -17.61
N LEU A 6 37.25 5.09 -17.66
CA LEU A 6 35.91 5.13 -17.09
C LEU A 6 36.02 4.92 -15.57
N ARG A 7 35.64 5.93 -14.79
CA ARG A 7 35.58 5.84 -13.33
C ARG A 7 34.13 5.63 -12.90
N GLY A 8 33.82 4.46 -12.35
CA GLY A 8 32.54 4.21 -11.68
C GLY A 8 32.51 4.91 -10.31
N MET A 9 31.41 5.59 -10.00
CA MET A 9 31.15 6.16 -8.68
C MET A 9 29.78 5.66 -8.20
N ARG A 10 29.68 5.22 -6.95
CA ARG A 10 28.41 4.82 -6.32
C ARG A 10 27.62 6.07 -5.92
N LEU A 11 26.29 6.00 -5.95
CA LEU A 11 25.42 6.98 -5.30
C LEU A 11 25.56 6.87 -3.77
N GLY A 12 26.10 7.91 -3.14
CA GLY A 12 26.29 8.02 -1.69
C GLY A 12 27.52 8.86 -1.33
N SER A 13 27.57 9.36 -0.10
CA SER A 13 28.73 10.07 0.46
C SER A 13 29.50 9.16 1.43
N GLN A 14 30.82 9.31 1.48
CA GLN A 14 31.65 8.70 2.52
C GLN A 14 31.99 9.77 3.57
N SER A 15 31.77 9.47 4.85
CA SER A 15 32.10 10.33 5.99
C SER A 15 33.38 9.82 6.66
N LEU A 16 34.19 10.74 7.21
CA LEU A 16 35.38 10.43 8.02
C LEU A 16 35.15 10.65 9.53
N GLN A 17 33.88 10.68 9.96
CA GLN A 17 33.52 10.84 11.37
C GLN A 17 33.90 9.59 12.19
N SER A 18 34.33 9.80 13.44
CA SER A 18 34.60 8.75 14.42
C SER A 18 33.35 8.42 15.24
N GLU A 19 33.20 7.17 15.65
CA GLU A 19 32.15 6.72 16.58
C GLU A 19 32.57 6.91 18.05
N GLU A 20 33.83 7.25 18.32
CA GLU A 20 34.34 7.42 19.69
C GLU A 20 33.69 8.63 20.38
N GLY A 21 33.07 8.40 21.54
CA GLY A 21 32.40 9.43 22.32
C GLY A 21 31.03 9.85 21.78
N VAL A 22 30.47 9.14 20.79
CA VAL A 22 29.12 9.43 20.28
C VAL A 22 28.08 8.99 21.30
N GLU A 23 27.31 9.96 21.79
CA GLU A 23 26.11 9.71 22.59
C GLU A 23 24.91 9.51 21.67
N LEU A 24 24.16 8.43 21.89
CA LEU A 24 23.01 8.10 21.07
C LEU A 24 21.82 8.98 21.47
N SER A 25 21.14 9.56 20.47
CA SER A 25 19.89 10.29 20.71
C SER A 25 18.82 9.37 21.30
N ASP A 26 17.97 9.96 22.15
CA ASP A 26 16.83 9.30 22.76
C ASP A 26 15.86 8.79 21.68
N ARG A 27 15.34 7.59 21.92
CA ARG A 27 14.50 6.87 20.97
C ARG A 27 13.34 6.19 21.67
N LYS A 28 12.24 6.02 20.94
CA LYS A 28 11.09 5.23 21.37
C LYS A 28 10.77 4.16 20.34
N ARG A 29 10.19 3.07 20.83
CA ARG A 29 9.75 1.94 20.00
C ARG A 29 8.24 2.06 19.79
N ALA A 30 7.83 1.99 18.53
CA ALA A 30 6.44 1.85 18.14
C ALA A 30 6.24 0.44 17.57
N VAL A 31 5.18 -0.24 18.01
CA VAL A 31 4.83 -1.58 17.54
C VAL A 31 3.65 -1.44 16.60
N TYR A 32 3.75 -2.00 15.40
CA TYR A 32 2.68 -2.02 14.42
C TYR A 32 2.19 -3.45 14.22
N GLN A 33 0.93 -3.60 13.82
CA GLN A 33 0.33 -4.87 13.44
C GLN A 33 -0.25 -4.77 12.03
N THR A 34 0.12 -5.70 11.16
CA THR A 34 -0.45 -5.84 9.82
C THR A 34 -1.83 -6.48 9.85
N ASP A 35 -2.60 -6.37 8.77
CA ASP A 35 -3.89 -7.07 8.62
C ASP A 35 -3.78 -8.60 8.75
N SER A 36 -2.59 -9.16 8.52
CA SER A 36 -2.31 -10.59 8.75
C SER A 36 -2.06 -10.98 10.21
N GLY A 37 -2.03 -10.01 11.13
CA GLY A 37 -1.75 -10.20 12.55
C GLY A 37 -0.26 -10.22 12.91
N GLU A 38 0.64 -10.18 11.92
CA GLU A 38 2.08 -10.08 12.14
C GLU A 38 2.43 -8.69 12.69
N THR A 39 3.25 -8.66 13.75
CA THR A 39 3.71 -7.44 14.41
C THR A 39 5.16 -7.12 14.07
N PHE A 40 5.49 -5.83 14.02
CA PHE A 40 6.85 -5.36 13.77
C PHE A 40 7.15 -4.06 14.53
N ASP A 41 8.42 -3.89 14.88
CA ASP A 41 8.92 -2.75 15.65
C ASP A 41 9.58 -1.71 14.74
N ILE A 42 9.20 -0.44 14.90
CA ILE A 42 9.92 0.70 14.30
C ILE A 42 10.45 1.58 15.42
N VAL A 43 11.71 1.97 15.30
CA VAL A 43 12.38 2.86 16.25
C VAL A 43 12.31 4.28 15.72
N PHE A 44 11.65 5.15 16.48
CA PHE A 44 11.56 6.59 16.22
C PHE A 44 12.43 7.35 17.21
N SER A 45 12.77 8.59 16.87
CA SER A 45 13.29 9.54 17.87
C SER A 45 12.27 9.74 18.99
N ALA A 46 12.73 9.98 20.22
CA ALA A 46 11.83 10.14 21.37
C ALA A 46 10.83 11.30 21.18
N ASP A 47 11.26 12.37 20.51
CA ASP A 47 10.51 13.58 20.20
C ASP A 47 9.68 13.52 18.90
N ALA A 48 9.80 12.46 18.11
CA ALA A 48 9.07 12.34 16.84
C ALA A 48 7.59 11.99 17.07
N ASP A 49 6.68 12.60 16.31
CA ASP A 49 5.28 12.15 16.27
C ASP A 49 5.19 10.79 15.55
N VAL A 50 4.60 9.79 16.23
CA VAL A 50 4.52 8.41 15.71
C VAL A 50 3.33 8.30 14.76
N PRO A 51 3.53 7.93 13.48
CA PRO A 51 2.43 7.73 12.54
C PRO A 51 1.52 6.58 12.96
N GLN A 52 0.22 6.69 12.66
CA GLN A 52 -0.75 5.63 12.95
C GLN A 52 -0.61 4.42 12.02
N THR A 53 -0.08 4.61 10.82
CA THR A 53 0.25 3.52 9.88
C THR A 53 1.71 3.56 9.46
N TRP A 54 2.27 2.39 9.17
CA TRP A 54 3.63 2.26 8.66
C TRP A 54 3.76 1.08 7.70
N SER A 55 4.54 1.23 6.63
CA SER A 55 4.85 0.13 5.72
C SER A 55 5.97 -0.75 6.30
N GLU A 56 5.66 -2.02 6.52
CA GLU A 56 6.59 -3.00 7.06
C GLU A 56 7.80 -3.16 6.12
N PRO A 57 9.05 -2.90 6.57
CA PRO A 57 10.20 -2.80 5.67
C PRO A 57 10.54 -4.07 4.87
N ARG A 58 10.11 -5.26 5.31
CA ARG A 58 10.44 -6.52 4.65
C ARG A 58 9.36 -6.99 3.69
N SER A 59 8.08 -6.98 4.08
CA SER A 59 6.97 -7.40 3.21
C SER A 59 6.33 -6.26 2.42
N GLY A 60 6.52 -5.00 2.84
CA GLY A 60 5.85 -3.84 2.27
C GLY A 60 4.37 -3.71 2.65
N ARG A 61 3.84 -4.60 3.51
CA ARG A 61 2.46 -4.52 3.99
C ARG A 61 2.29 -3.34 4.92
N GLU A 62 1.12 -2.74 4.90
CA GLU A 62 0.77 -1.69 5.86
C GLU A 62 0.41 -2.30 7.21
N GLY A 63 0.96 -1.72 8.28
CA GLY A 63 0.62 -2.05 9.65
C GLY A 63 0.04 -0.84 10.37
N ARG A 64 -0.88 -1.09 11.30
CA ARG A 64 -1.47 -0.09 12.19
C ARG A 64 -0.75 -0.10 13.53
N LEU A 65 -0.53 1.09 14.10
CA LEU A 65 0.10 1.26 15.40
C LEU A 65 -0.71 0.53 16.48
N LEU A 66 -0.05 -0.24 17.34
CA LEU A 66 -0.66 -0.82 18.52
C LEU A 66 -0.64 0.19 19.65
N GLY A 67 -1.80 0.41 20.28
CA GLY A 67 -1.93 1.18 21.51
C GLY A 67 -1.33 0.44 22.71
N ASP A 68 -1.28 1.14 23.85
CA ASP A 68 -0.76 0.58 25.12
C ASP A 68 -1.59 -0.62 25.62
N ASP A 69 -2.85 -0.73 25.19
CA ASP A 69 -3.76 -1.84 25.45
C ASP A 69 -3.53 -3.06 24.53
N GLY A 70 -2.59 -2.95 23.59
CA GLY A 70 -2.29 -3.98 22.60
C GLY A 70 -3.31 -4.05 21.45
N ILE A 71 -4.22 -3.08 21.35
CA ILE A 71 -5.23 -3.02 20.29
C ILE A 71 -4.73 -2.07 19.18
N PRO A 72 -4.87 -2.43 17.89
CA PRO A 72 -4.56 -1.51 16.80
C PRO A 72 -5.38 -0.23 16.89
N VAL A 73 -4.70 0.91 16.78
CA VAL A 73 -5.34 2.23 16.75
C VAL A 73 -6.29 2.30 15.55
N GLU A 74 -7.51 2.77 15.79
CA GLU A 74 -8.47 3.05 14.73
C GLU A 74 -7.97 4.21 13.87
N VAL A 75 -7.71 3.91 12.60
CA VAL A 75 -7.38 4.90 11.58
C VAL A 75 -8.68 5.25 10.88
N ALA A 76 -9.02 6.54 10.83
CA ALA A 76 -10.17 6.99 10.07
C ALA A 76 -10.01 6.56 8.61
N GLU A 77 -10.99 5.85 8.06
CA GLU A 77 -10.98 5.53 6.64
C GLU A 77 -11.04 6.85 5.87
N GLU A 78 -10.02 7.10 5.05
CA GLU A 78 -10.09 8.17 4.07
C GLU A 78 -11.19 7.82 3.06
N ASP A 79 -12.02 8.80 2.70
CA ASP A 79 -13.02 8.65 1.64
C ASP A 79 -12.32 8.59 0.27
N VAL A 80 -11.71 7.43 0.00
CA VAL A 80 -11.02 7.17 -1.26
C VAL A 80 -12.07 6.81 -2.30
N LYS A 81 -12.16 7.64 -3.34
CA LYS A 81 -13.00 7.35 -4.50
C LYS A 81 -12.62 5.99 -5.08
N ALA A 82 -13.59 5.08 -5.13
CA ALA A 82 -13.39 3.79 -5.76
C ALA A 82 -12.89 3.96 -7.21
N PRO A 83 -11.91 3.14 -7.65
CA PRO A 83 -11.45 3.17 -9.02
C PRO A 83 -12.59 2.79 -9.96
N ARG A 84 -12.62 3.41 -11.14
CA ARG A 84 -13.64 3.10 -12.16
C ARG A 84 -13.59 1.62 -12.53
N THR A 85 -14.75 1.00 -12.54
CA THR A 85 -14.92 -0.40 -12.95
C THR A 85 -15.36 -0.49 -14.41
N HIS A 86 -15.23 -1.68 -15.03
CA HIS A 86 -15.78 -1.94 -16.36
C HIS A 86 -17.30 -1.73 -16.44
N TRP A 87 -18.01 -1.93 -15.31
CA TRP A 87 -19.44 -1.69 -15.21
C TRP A 87 -19.75 -0.19 -15.26
N ASP A 88 -18.99 0.63 -14.53
CA ASP A 88 -19.15 2.09 -14.58
C ASP A 88 -18.93 2.59 -16.01
N MET A 89 -17.88 2.12 -16.67
CA MET A 89 -17.61 2.45 -18.07
C MET A 89 -18.72 1.97 -19.03
N LEU A 90 -19.42 0.89 -18.71
CA LEU A 90 -20.55 0.39 -19.51
C LEU A 90 -21.76 1.29 -19.34
N LEU A 91 -22.07 1.70 -18.11
CA LEU A 91 -23.19 2.60 -17.80
C LEU A 91 -22.95 4.03 -18.33
N GLU A 92 -21.70 4.44 -18.53
CA GLU A 92 -21.37 5.71 -19.21
C GLU A 92 -21.79 5.73 -20.68
N ARG A 93 -21.98 4.56 -21.32
CA ARG A 93 -22.27 4.44 -22.76
C ARG A 93 -23.55 3.67 -23.10
N ARG A 94 -24.18 3.01 -22.13
CA ARG A 94 -25.41 2.24 -22.29
C ARG A 94 -26.35 2.48 -21.12
N SER A 95 -27.64 2.58 -21.41
CA SER A 95 -28.66 2.64 -20.36
C SER A 95 -28.93 1.24 -19.79
N ARG A 96 -29.57 1.17 -18.62
CA ARG A 96 -29.91 -0.13 -18.01
C ARG A 96 -30.94 -0.89 -18.84
N GLU A 97 -31.85 -0.17 -19.48
CA GLU A 97 -32.89 -0.73 -20.35
C GLU A 97 -32.28 -1.41 -21.58
N GLU A 98 -31.29 -0.78 -22.22
CA GLU A 98 -30.55 -1.39 -23.35
C GLU A 98 -29.80 -2.66 -22.92
N LEU A 99 -29.28 -2.68 -21.70
CA LEU A 99 -28.59 -3.86 -21.15
C LEU A 99 -29.56 -4.99 -20.83
N GLU A 100 -30.78 -4.68 -20.37
CA GLU A 100 -31.83 -5.66 -20.11
C GLU A 100 -32.32 -6.32 -21.40
N GLU A 101 -32.52 -5.53 -22.47
CA GLU A 101 -32.86 -6.07 -23.78
C GLU A 101 -31.77 -7.01 -24.32
N LEU A 102 -30.50 -6.58 -24.25
CA LEU A 102 -29.35 -7.41 -24.64
C LEU A 102 -29.27 -8.71 -23.82
N LEU A 103 -29.59 -8.65 -22.52
CA LEU A 103 -29.62 -9.82 -21.65
C LEU A 103 -30.70 -10.80 -22.10
N GLU A 104 -31.92 -10.33 -22.35
CA GLU A 104 -33.02 -11.19 -22.79
C GLU A 104 -32.74 -11.84 -24.15
N GLU A 105 -32.19 -11.10 -25.13
CA GLU A 105 -31.74 -11.67 -26.40
C GLU A 105 -30.75 -12.83 -26.19
N ARG A 106 -29.78 -12.66 -25.29
CA ARG A 106 -28.77 -13.70 -24.99
C ARG A 106 -29.37 -14.89 -24.27
N LEU A 107 -30.30 -14.67 -23.35
CA LEU A 107 -31.03 -15.73 -22.67
C LEU A 107 -31.86 -16.56 -23.64
N GLN A 108 -32.53 -15.94 -24.62
CA GLN A 108 -33.28 -16.64 -25.65
C GLN A 108 -32.39 -17.57 -26.48
N VAL A 109 -31.23 -17.10 -26.92
CA VAL A 109 -30.24 -17.93 -27.64
C VAL A 109 -29.79 -19.12 -26.79
N LEU A 110 -29.51 -18.90 -25.51
CA LEU A 110 -29.09 -19.99 -24.60
C LEU A 110 -30.21 -21.00 -24.35
N ARG A 111 -31.46 -20.54 -24.18
CA ARG A 111 -32.63 -21.41 -24.02
C ARG A 111 -32.87 -22.25 -25.28
N ALA A 112 -32.79 -21.64 -26.46
CA ALA A 112 -32.90 -22.34 -27.73
C ALA A 112 -31.81 -23.41 -27.92
N ARG A 113 -30.58 -23.13 -27.44
CA ARG A 113 -29.47 -24.10 -27.46
C ARG A 113 -29.62 -25.24 -26.45
N ARG A 114 -30.24 -25.01 -25.29
CA ARG A 114 -30.47 -26.04 -24.26
C ARG A 114 -31.75 -26.85 -24.46
N GLY A 115 -32.72 -26.32 -25.20
CA GLY A 115 -33.98 -26.98 -25.55
C GLY A 115 -33.92 -27.87 -26.79
N ALA A 116 -32.71 -28.15 -27.30
CA ALA A 116 -32.40 -29.11 -28.35
C ALA A 116 -31.57 -30.26 -27.80
#